data_AF-A0A523DU30-F1
#
_entry.id   AF-A0A523DU30-F1
#
_cell.length_a   1.000
_cell.length_b   1.000
_cell.length_c   1.000
_cell.angle_alpha   90.00
_cell.angle_beta   90.00
_cell.angle_gamma   90.00
#
_symmetry.space_group_name_H-M   'P 1'
#
loop_
_entity.id
_entity.type
_entity.pdbx_description
1 polymer ?
#
loop_
_entity_poly.entity_id
_entity_poly.type
_entity_poly.pdbx_seq_one_letter_code
_entity_poly.pdbx_strand_id
1 'polypeptide(L)'
;MQETPPDGRVLPWPHSGGQAEEGAGKPPDSTGAEQFFYRKHMQRRTPMVLVTMGGEKHRGWIEWYDRDVLKLHSFTESNLFIRKDEIKYIYRNQDEEGKVPHVPTPPPVKPRRSSRHRGGARRQDRDRS
;
A
#
# COMPACT_ATOMS: atom_id res chain seq x y z
N MET A 1 4.57 36.22 -50.37
CA MET A 1 3.49 35.46 -51.03
C MET A 1 3.10 34.33 -50.10
N GLN A 2 2.06 34.53 -49.29
CA GLN A 2 1.33 33.49 -48.58
C GLN A 2 -0.13 33.76 -48.93
N GLU A 3 -0.72 32.86 -49.70
CA GLU A 3 -2.06 33.02 -50.25
C GLU A 3 -3.10 32.63 -49.20
N THR A 4 -3.93 33.58 -48.79
CA THR A 4 -5.11 33.33 -47.96
C THR A 4 -6.28 32.87 -48.85
N PRO A 5 -7.02 31.80 -48.50
CA PRO A 5 -8.23 31.42 -49.24
C PRO A 5 -9.37 32.43 -49.02
N PRO A 6 -10.16 32.79 -50.06
CA PRO A 6 -11.12 33.89 -49.98
C PRO A 6 -12.51 33.53 -49.45
N ASP A 7 -12.69 32.38 -48.81
CA ASP A 7 -14.01 31.93 -48.37
C ASP A 7 -13.91 31.39 -46.93
N GLY A 8 -14.70 31.94 -46.01
CA GLY A 8 -14.58 31.82 -44.55
C GLY A 8 -14.81 30.43 -43.96
N ARG A 9 -14.31 29.37 -44.59
CA ARG A 9 -14.29 28.00 -44.07
C ARG A 9 -13.00 27.74 -43.32
N VAL A 10 -13.10 27.61 -42.01
CA VAL A 10 -12.09 26.99 -41.16
C VAL A 10 -11.93 25.51 -41.55
N LEU A 11 -10.71 25.09 -41.92
CA LEU A 11 -10.42 23.67 -42.12
C LEU A 11 -10.45 22.96 -40.75
N PRO A 12 -11.18 21.84 -40.58
CA PRO A 12 -11.10 21.06 -39.37
C PRO A 12 -9.75 20.32 -39.33
N TRP A 13 -9.09 20.36 -38.16
CA TRP A 13 -7.96 19.47 -37.87
C TRP A 13 -8.38 18.01 -38.01
N PRO A 14 -7.50 17.11 -38.51
CA PRO A 14 -7.82 15.69 -38.62
C PRO A 14 -7.95 15.08 -37.22
N HIS A 15 -9.17 14.75 -36.82
CA HIS A 15 -9.44 13.93 -35.65
C HIS A 15 -9.47 12.47 -36.11
N SER A 16 -8.37 11.74 -35.87
CA SER A 16 -8.42 10.27 -35.91
C SER A 16 -9.24 9.80 -34.72
N GLY A 17 -10.36 9.15 -35.04
CA GLY A 17 -11.38 8.74 -34.08
C GLY A 17 -10.90 7.72 -33.04
N GLY A 18 -11.48 7.88 -31.85
CA GLY A 18 -11.48 6.91 -30.76
C GLY A 18 -12.54 7.36 -29.76
N GLN A 19 -13.65 6.65 -29.71
CA GLN A 19 -14.76 6.86 -28.80
C GLN A 19 -14.30 6.63 -27.36
N ALA A 20 -14.44 7.64 -26.51
CA ALA A 20 -14.88 7.54 -25.12
C ALA A 20 -14.93 8.96 -24.56
N GLU A 21 -16.14 9.48 -24.46
CA GLU A 21 -16.46 10.51 -23.48
C GLU A 21 -16.20 9.92 -22.09
N GLU A 22 -15.08 10.25 -21.46
CA GLU A 22 -15.07 10.47 -20.03
C GLU A 22 -14.46 11.85 -19.84
N GLY A 23 -15.26 12.77 -19.31
CA GLY A 23 -14.91 14.18 -19.20
C GLY A 23 -13.59 14.39 -18.46
N ALA A 24 -13.21 15.65 -18.31
CA ALA A 24 -12.37 16.05 -17.18
C ALA A 24 -13.15 15.75 -15.88
N GLY A 25 -13.32 14.47 -15.58
CA GLY A 25 -13.93 13.95 -14.39
C GLY A 25 -13.10 14.48 -13.25
N LYS A 26 -13.80 14.93 -12.21
CA LYS A 26 -13.18 15.32 -10.94
C LYS A 26 -12.06 14.31 -10.64
N PRO A 27 -10.85 14.78 -10.25
CA PRO A 27 -9.77 13.88 -9.90
C PRO A 27 -10.35 12.78 -9.00
N PRO A 28 -10.06 11.50 -9.29
CA PRO A 28 -10.71 10.38 -8.63
C PRO A 28 -10.69 10.62 -7.12
N ASP A 29 -11.82 10.34 -6.45
CA ASP A 29 -12.01 10.63 -5.02
C ASP A 29 -10.90 10.02 -4.13
N SER A 30 -10.14 9.05 -4.66
CA SER A 30 -8.85 8.62 -4.10
C SER A 30 -7.75 8.60 -5.16
N THR A 31 -6.69 9.37 -4.93
CA THR A 31 -5.45 9.36 -5.75
C THR A 31 -4.45 8.29 -5.31
N GLY A 32 -4.80 7.45 -4.32
CA GLY A 32 -3.92 6.44 -3.74
C GLY A 32 -2.75 7.00 -2.91
N ALA A 33 -2.54 8.33 -2.88
CA ALA A 33 -1.39 8.97 -2.24
C ALA A 33 -1.21 8.57 -0.76
N GLU A 34 -2.31 8.43 -0.02
CA GLU A 34 -2.31 7.95 1.37
C GLU A 34 -1.77 6.52 1.50
N GLN A 35 -2.25 5.61 0.64
CA GLN A 35 -1.78 4.22 0.65
C GLN A 35 -0.29 4.12 0.32
N PHE A 36 0.18 4.92 -0.65
CA PHE A 36 1.61 5.01 -0.97
C PHE A 36 2.42 5.56 0.20
N PHE A 37 1.92 6.59 0.89
CA PHE A 37 2.56 7.18 2.05
C PHE A 37 2.75 6.14 3.16
N TYR A 38 1.67 5.50 3.62
CA TYR A 38 1.76 4.53 4.73
C TYR A 38 2.57 3.31 4.36
N ARG A 39 2.37 2.74 3.16
CA ARG A 39 3.12 1.57 2.71
C ARG A 39 4.63 1.85 2.67
N LYS A 40 5.05 3.01 2.17
CA LYS A 40 6.47 3.41 2.14
C LYS A 40 7.04 3.55 3.55
N HIS A 41 6.29 4.13 4.49
CA HIS A 41 6.75 4.35 5.86
C HIS A 41 6.81 3.05 6.67
N MET A 42 5.87 2.12 6.46
CA MET A 42 5.90 0.77 7.03
C MET A 42 7.10 -0.04 6.53
N GLN A 43 7.30 -0.10 5.20
CA GLN A 43 8.40 -0.85 4.60
C GLN A 43 9.78 -0.38 5.08
N ARG A 44 9.94 0.94 5.22
CA ARG A 44 11.19 1.55 5.70
C ARG A 44 11.27 1.61 7.23
N ARG A 45 10.22 1.17 7.94
CA ARG A 45 10.05 1.38 9.40
C ARG A 45 10.45 2.79 9.81
N THR A 46 9.95 3.77 9.07
CA THR A 46 10.36 5.16 9.24
C THR A 46 9.90 5.63 10.61
N PRO A 47 10.81 6.15 11.45
CA PRO A 47 10.43 6.76 12.72
C PRO A 47 9.52 7.96 12.50
N MET A 48 8.44 8.02 13.27
CA MET A 48 7.34 8.96 13.14
C MET A 48 6.94 9.44 14.53
N VAL A 49 6.41 10.66 14.60
CA VAL A 49 5.71 11.19 15.77
C VAL A 49 4.29 11.51 15.38
N LEU A 50 3.33 10.94 16.11
CA LEU A 50 1.91 11.22 16.00
C LEU A 50 1.52 12.16 17.13
N VAL A 51 0.97 13.33 16.77
CA VAL A 51 0.48 14.30 17.74
C VAL A 51 -1.04 14.22 17.78
N THR A 52 -1.60 13.95 18.95
CA THR A 52 -3.06 13.86 19.14
C THR A 52 -3.68 15.25 19.23
N MET A 53 -5.01 15.32 19.12
CA MET A 53 -5.76 16.57 19.30
C MET A 53 -5.55 17.19 20.70
N GLY A 54 -5.28 16.38 21.72
CA GLY A 54 -4.91 16.82 23.06
C GLY A 54 -3.46 17.31 23.22
N GLY A 55 -2.63 17.18 22.17
CA GLY A 55 -1.23 17.58 22.18
C GLY A 55 -0.24 16.51 22.66
N GLU A 56 -0.73 15.32 23.01
CA GLU A 56 0.12 14.18 23.38
C GLU A 56 0.93 13.70 22.16
N LYS A 57 2.15 13.21 22.40
CA LYS A 57 3.08 12.79 21.36
C LYS A 57 3.43 11.32 21.50
N HIS A 58 3.05 10.52 20.52
CA HIS A 58 3.43 9.11 20.44
C HIS A 58 4.55 8.93 19.42
N ARG A 59 5.68 8.35 19.85
CA ARG A 59 6.88 8.15 19.02
C ARG A 59 7.01 6.67 18.67
N GLY A 60 7.22 6.36 17.40
CA GLY A 60 7.28 4.97 16.95
C GLY A 60 7.46 4.84 15.45
N TRP A 61 7.19 3.66 14.90
CA TRP A 61 6.97 3.49 13.46
C TRP A 61 5.61 2.83 13.21
N ILE A 62 5.04 3.12 12.04
CA ILE A 62 3.76 2.54 11.64
C ILE A 62 4.00 1.08 11.24
N GLU A 63 3.33 0.15 11.92
CA GLU A 63 3.39 -1.28 11.60
C GLU A 63 2.23 -1.71 10.71
N TRP A 64 1.09 -1.06 10.86
CA TRP A 64 -0.12 -1.33 10.10
C TRP A 64 -1.04 -0.11 10.03
N TYR A 65 -1.83 -0.01 8.96
CA TYR A 65 -2.86 1.01 8.78
C TYR A 65 -4.15 0.36 8.29
N ASP A 66 -5.27 0.95 8.69
CA ASP A 66 -6.60 0.70 8.15
C ASP A 66 -7.21 2.03 7.67
N ARG A 67 -8.51 2.03 7.36
CA ARG A 67 -9.30 3.21 7.04
C ARG A 67 -9.27 4.23 8.17
N ASP A 68 -9.55 3.81 9.40
CA ASP A 68 -9.79 4.72 10.53
C ASP A 68 -8.72 4.62 11.63
N VAL A 69 -7.81 3.64 11.56
CA VAL A 69 -6.89 3.31 12.65
C VAL A 69 -5.47 3.13 12.14
N LEU A 70 -4.49 3.54 12.95
CA LEU A 70 -3.08 3.26 12.76
C LEU A 70 -2.54 2.45 13.94
N LYS A 71 -1.77 1.39 13.65
CA LYS A 71 -1.00 0.67 14.66
C LYS A 71 0.42 1.22 14.70
N LEU A 72 0.77 1.85 15.82
CA LEU A 72 2.09 2.40 16.08
C LEU A 72 2.86 1.45 17.00
N HIS A 73 4.04 1.04 16.57
CA HIS A 73 4.99 0.34 17.43
C HIS A 73 5.83 1.38 18.17
N SER A 74 5.69 1.47 19.49
CA SER A 74 6.45 2.41 20.32
C SER A 74 7.90 1.96 20.47
N PHE A 75 8.82 2.92 20.60
CA PHE A 75 10.23 2.64 20.87
C PHE A 75 10.50 2.18 22.31
N THR A 76 9.63 2.57 23.24
CA THR A 76 9.85 2.43 24.69
C THR A 76 8.74 1.67 25.40
N GLU A 77 7.57 1.55 24.77
CA GLU A 77 6.34 1.08 25.41
C GLU A 77 5.60 0.04 24.55
N SER A 78 4.41 -0.36 24.98
CA SER A 78 3.49 -1.22 24.24
C SER A 78 3.04 -0.64 22.90
N ASN A 79 2.59 -1.51 21.99
CA ASN A 79 1.96 -1.10 20.73
C ASN A 79 0.66 -0.33 20.98
N LEU A 80 0.46 0.75 20.23
CA LEU A 80 -0.71 1.60 20.32
C LEU A 80 -1.57 1.49 19.05
N PHE A 81 -2.89 1.49 19.23
CA PHE A 81 -3.84 1.69 18.15
C PHE A 81 -4.44 3.09 18.30
N ILE A 82 -4.23 3.94 17.30
CA ILE A 82 -4.62 5.36 17.33
C ILE A 82 -5.64 5.59 16.23
N ARG A 83 -6.80 6.18 16.58
CA ARG A 83 -7.81 6.60 15.61
C ARG A 83 -7.28 7.77 14.79
N LYS A 84 -7.46 7.75 13.47
CA LYS A 84 -7.02 8.85 12.59
C LYS A 84 -7.69 10.17 12.94
N ASP A 85 -8.94 10.11 13.38
CA ASP A 85 -9.75 11.28 13.77
C ASP A 85 -9.20 12.00 15.02
N GLU A 86 -8.42 11.29 15.85
CA GLU A 86 -7.77 11.83 17.05
C GLU A 86 -6.37 12.38 16.75
N ILE A 87 -5.86 12.18 15.54
CA ILE A 87 -4.53 12.63 15.12
C ILE A 87 -4.65 14.04 14.55
N LYS A 88 -3.94 14.97 15.19
CA LYS A 88 -3.84 16.35 14.71
C LYS A 88 -2.89 16.44 13.51
N TYR A 89 -1.70 15.86 13.64
CA TYR A 89 -0.72 15.76 12.56
C TYR A 89 0.32 14.68 12.85
N ILE A 90 1.00 14.23 11.79
CA ILE A 90 2.08 13.24 11.84
C ILE A 90 3.31 13.82 11.17
N TYR A 91 4.48 13.65 11.77
CA TYR A 91 5.75 14.06 11.16
C TYR A 91 6.84 13.00 11.33
N ARG A 92 7.81 13.01 10.41
CA ARG A 92 8.96 12.10 10.45
C ARG A 92 9.89 12.49 11.61
N ASN A 93 10.31 11.52 12.40
CA ASN A 93 11.30 11.72 13.45
C ASN A 93 12.71 11.45 12.89
N GLN A 94 13.47 12.52 12.60
CA GLN A 94 14.82 12.39 12.04
C GLN A 94 15.83 11.88 13.07
N ASP A 95 15.63 12.18 14.36
CA ASP A 95 16.57 11.85 15.42
C ASP A 95 16.71 10.33 15.65
N GLU A 96 15.68 9.56 15.28
CA GLU A 96 15.59 8.11 15.51
C GLU A 96 15.85 7.29 14.22
N GLU A 97 16.23 7.94 13.11
CA GLU A 97 16.34 7.32 11.77
C GLU A 97 17.36 6.16 11.70
N GLY A 98 18.34 6.12 12.62
CA GLY A 98 19.34 5.05 12.73
C GLY A 98 19.09 4.02 13.86
N LYS A 99 18.06 4.20 14.69
CA LYS A 99 17.79 3.36 15.86
C LYS A 99 16.74 2.27 15.62
N VAL A 100 15.94 2.40 14.56
CA VAL A 100 14.95 1.38 14.20
C VAL A 100 15.63 0.09 13.77
N PRO A 101 15.36 -1.06 14.44
CA PRO A 101 15.90 -2.33 13.99
C PRO A 101 15.34 -2.65 12.59
N HIS A 102 16.22 -2.63 11.60
CA HIS A 102 15.96 -3.20 10.29
C HIS A 102 15.85 -4.71 10.49
N VAL A 103 14.65 -5.22 10.76
CA VAL A 103 14.40 -6.67 10.63
C VAL A 103 14.43 -6.93 9.13
N PRO A 104 15.42 -7.66 8.60
CA PRO A 104 15.37 -8.08 7.22
C PRO A 104 14.08 -8.88 7.07
N THR A 105 13.20 -8.46 6.17
CA THR A 105 11.98 -9.19 5.85
C THR A 105 12.35 -10.67 5.69
N PRO A 106 11.83 -11.59 6.52
CA PRO A 106 12.17 -12.99 6.34
C PRO A 106 11.77 -13.37 4.92
N PRO A 107 12.64 -14.03 4.14
CA PRO A 107 12.29 -14.46 2.79
C PRO A 107 10.99 -15.26 2.86
N PRO A 108 10.09 -15.13 1.86
CA PRO A 108 8.82 -15.83 1.87
C PRO A 108 9.07 -17.31 2.12
N VAL A 109 8.57 -17.83 3.25
CA VAL A 109 8.73 -19.24 3.61
C VAL A 109 7.99 -20.03 2.54
N LYS A 110 8.73 -20.64 1.62
CA LYS A 110 8.14 -21.48 0.57
C LYS A 110 7.25 -22.51 1.26
N PRO A 111 6.00 -22.73 0.81
CA PRO A 111 5.15 -23.73 1.42
C PRO A 111 5.90 -25.05 1.38
N ARG A 112 6.10 -25.66 2.57
CA ARG A 112 6.74 -26.97 2.72
C ARG A 112 5.89 -27.94 1.93
N ARG A 113 6.37 -28.31 0.73
CA ARG A 113 5.73 -29.28 -0.16
C ARG A 113 5.47 -30.52 0.68
N SER A 114 4.19 -30.83 0.92
CA SER A 114 3.82 -32.02 1.67
C SER A 114 4.46 -33.22 0.98
N SER A 115 5.31 -33.94 1.69
CA SER A 115 5.81 -35.23 1.23
C SER A 115 4.60 -36.14 1.17
N ARG A 116 4.02 -36.28 -0.02
CA ARG A 116 3.01 -37.30 -0.32
C ARG A 116 3.67 -38.64 0.01
N HIS A 117 3.32 -39.20 1.16
CA HIS A 117 3.69 -40.55 1.54
C HIS A 117 3.22 -41.47 0.43
N ARG A 118 4.17 -41.99 -0.36
CA ARG A 118 3.95 -43.16 -1.19
C ARG A 118 3.96 -44.35 -0.24
N GLY A 119 2.84 -44.54 0.46
CA GLY A 119 2.60 -45.69 1.32
C GLY A 119 2.39 -46.92 0.44
N GLY A 120 3.38 -47.82 0.44
CA GLY A 120 3.21 -49.19 -0.01
C GLY A 120 2.60 -50.03 1.11
N ALA A 121 1.55 -50.79 0.79
CA ALA A 121 1.03 -51.96 1.50
C ALA A 121 -0.20 -52.45 0.72
N ARG A 122 -0.57 -53.72 0.62
CA ARG A 122 -0.02 -55.01 1.03
C ARG A 122 -0.88 -56.04 0.26
N ARG A 123 -0.31 -57.22 0.04
CA ARG A 123 -0.97 -58.42 -0.50
C ARG A 123 -2.24 -58.79 0.28
N GLN A 124 -3.25 -59.25 -0.44
CA GLN A 124 -4.28 -60.21 -0.01
C GLN A 124 -4.48 -61.10 -1.26
N ASP A 125 -3.87 -62.28 -1.38
CA ASP A 125 -4.27 -63.56 -0.78
C ASP A 125 -5.64 -63.56 -0.07
N ARG A 126 -6.68 -64.04 -0.78
CA ARG A 126 -7.42 -65.28 -0.44
C ARG A 126 -8.67 -65.46 -1.31
N ASP A 127 -8.83 -66.69 -1.77
CA ASP A 127 -10.08 -67.45 -1.95
C ASP A 127 -11.34 -66.73 -2.45
N ARG A 128 -11.79 -67.09 -3.66
CA ARG A 128 -13.14 -67.68 -3.81
C ARG A 128 -13.37 -68.40 -5.14
N SER A 129 -13.70 -69.69 -4.98
CA SER A 129 -14.51 -70.61 -5.81
C SER A 129 -14.03 -71.02 -7.20
#